data_AF-A0A3D2AAZ0-F1
#
_entry.id   AF-A0A3D2AAZ0-F1
#
_cell.length_a   1.000
_cell.length_b   1.000
_cell.length_c   1.000
_cell.angle_alpha   90.00
_cell.angle_beta   90.00
_cell.angle_gamma   90.00
#
_symmetry.space_group_name_H-M   'P 1'
#
loop_
_entity.id
_entity.type
_entity.pdbx_description
1 polymer ?
#
loop_
_entity_poly.entity_id
_entity_poly.type
_entity_poly.pdbx_seq_one_letter_code
_entity_poly.pdbx_strand_id
1 'polypeptide(L)'
;MKMNMFRLAAFAVAFMMMLSLLTGCKSNKASKSDTAKKSTESKEITDSENSGEEVFDIKTDYCTLKYPEEYKDTVKTTVINTGVYAVCFTTTVNNNEVKIFDIVFGGEEGYKLGTLKDGKKSIDVYVKDYSADFPKDISEEDSNRLDVMAQKINVIISNLQKDYDFEIAG
;
A
#
# COMPACT_ATOMS: atom_id res chain seq x y z
N MET A 1 -9.99 -39.55 23.91
CA MET A 1 -9.58 -39.25 25.30
C MET A 1 -8.21 -39.89 25.57
N LYS A 2 -7.12 -39.10 25.49
CA LYS A 2 -5.92 -39.15 26.35
C LYS A 2 -4.83 -38.23 25.76
N MET A 3 -4.94 -37.01 26.27
CA MET A 3 -3.95 -35.98 26.52
C MET A 3 -2.57 -36.51 26.96
N ASN A 4 -1.49 -35.88 26.48
CA ASN A 4 -0.13 -35.79 27.04
C ASN A 4 0.43 -34.46 26.47
N MET A 5 0.51 -33.28 27.10
CA MET A 5 0.58 -32.77 28.47
C MET A 5 1.92 -32.98 29.21
N PHE A 6 2.71 -31.89 29.18
CA PHE A 6 3.75 -31.38 30.11
C PHE A 6 5.05 -32.17 30.36
N ARG A 7 6.19 -31.50 30.09
CA ARG A 7 7.31 -31.12 31.01
C ARG A 7 8.14 -30.03 30.27
N LEU A 8 8.32 -28.76 30.64
CA LEU A 8 8.69 -28.01 31.86
C LEU A 8 10.16 -28.17 32.31
N ALA A 9 10.99 -27.16 32.03
CA ALA A 9 12.18 -26.64 32.77
C ALA A 9 12.95 -25.67 31.81
N ALA A 10 13.04 -24.35 31.93
CA ALA A 10 13.32 -23.39 33.02
C ALA A 10 14.76 -23.46 33.59
N PHE A 11 15.64 -22.53 33.17
CA PHE A 11 16.81 -21.93 33.87
C PHE A 11 17.37 -20.84 32.89
N ALA A 12 17.26 -19.50 33.04
CA ALA A 12 17.72 -18.58 34.11
C ALA A 12 19.27 -18.63 34.23
N VAL A 13 20.13 -17.59 34.18
CA VAL A 13 20.11 -16.12 34.36
C VAL A 13 21.47 -15.56 33.87
N ALA A 14 21.56 -14.29 33.40
CA ALA A 14 22.60 -13.27 33.72
C ALA A 14 22.55 -12.15 32.66
N PHE A 15 21.80 -11.06 32.83
CA PHE A 15 22.05 -9.91 33.70
C PHE A 15 23.39 -9.21 33.39
N MET A 16 23.37 -8.21 32.50
CA MET A 16 24.25 -7.05 32.66
C MET A 16 23.53 -5.77 32.18
N MET A 17 23.00 -5.07 33.17
CA MET A 17 22.57 -3.67 33.11
C MET A 17 23.68 -2.74 32.65
N MET A 18 23.32 -1.67 31.93
CA MET A 18 23.41 -0.26 32.37
C MET A 18 23.21 0.64 31.14
N LEU A 19 22.07 1.33 31.05
CA LEU A 19 21.85 2.71 31.53
C LEU A 19 22.67 3.77 30.77
N SER A 20 21.97 4.55 29.93
CA SER A 20 22.16 5.98 29.69
C SER A 20 21.02 6.44 28.75
N LEU A 21 19.82 6.76 29.25
CA LEU A 21 19.39 8.09 29.73
C LEU A 21 19.78 9.26 28.81
N LEU A 22 18.77 9.68 28.04
CA LEU A 22 18.25 11.04 27.84
C LEU A 22 19.21 12.24 27.69
N THR A 23 18.83 13.08 26.71
CA THR A 23 18.80 14.55 26.68
C THR A 23 19.80 15.20 25.72
N GLY A 24 19.24 15.94 24.74
CA GLY A 24 19.99 16.75 23.80
C GLY A 24 20.39 18.14 24.32
N CYS A 25 21.14 18.84 23.49
CA CYS A 25 21.30 20.29 23.36
C CYS A 25 21.86 20.54 21.96
N LYS A 26 21.23 21.34 21.10
CA LYS A 26 21.14 22.82 21.10
C LYS A 26 22.43 23.48 20.60
N SER A 27 22.21 24.42 19.69
CA SER A 27 23.04 25.00 18.64
C SER A 27 24.14 25.99 19.09
N ASN A 28 25.23 26.09 18.30
CA ASN A 28 25.57 27.19 17.36
C ASN A 28 27.04 27.69 17.35
N LYS A 29 27.45 28.15 16.14
CA LYS A 29 28.63 28.97 15.71
C LYS A 29 29.97 28.23 15.52
N ALA A 30 30.77 28.46 14.48
CA ALA A 30 30.84 29.57 13.51
C ALA A 30 31.49 29.12 12.19
N SER A 31 31.09 29.72 11.06
CA SER A 31 32.04 30.45 10.22
C SER A 31 31.28 31.35 9.24
N LYS A 32 31.61 32.65 9.30
CA LYS A 32 31.21 33.69 8.34
C LYS A 32 32.28 33.74 7.25
N SER A 33 31.85 33.80 6.00
CA SER A 33 32.52 34.60 4.97
C SER A 33 31.49 35.02 3.94
N ASP A 34 31.22 36.32 3.91
CA ASP A 34 30.44 37.08 2.93
C ASP A 34 30.99 36.83 1.50
N THR A 35 30.20 36.86 0.41
CA THR A 35 29.73 38.12 -0.21
C THR A 35 28.76 37.89 -1.39
N ALA A 36 27.58 38.50 -1.28
CA ALA A 36 26.69 39.15 -2.26
C ALA A 36 26.46 38.60 -3.70
N LYS A 37 25.17 38.37 -4.07
CA LYS A 37 24.34 39.29 -4.90
C LYS A 37 22.88 38.81 -5.09
N LYS A 38 21.93 39.65 -4.65
CA LYS A 38 20.63 40.06 -5.26
C LYS A 38 19.80 39.04 -6.07
N SER A 39 18.59 38.72 -5.59
CA SER A 39 17.28 39.07 -6.21
C SER A 39 16.11 38.31 -5.54
N THR A 40 15.08 39.08 -5.18
CA THR A 40 13.64 38.80 -5.08
C THR A 40 13.14 37.41 -5.48
N GLU A 41 12.44 36.70 -4.59
CA GLU A 41 10.98 36.48 -4.65
C GLU A 41 10.54 35.57 -3.50
N SER A 42 9.59 36.05 -2.69
CA SER A 42 8.95 35.30 -1.64
C SER A 42 7.97 34.31 -2.27
N LYS A 43 8.26 33.03 -2.20
CA LYS A 43 7.22 32.00 -2.30
C LYS A 43 7.44 30.97 -1.21
N GLU A 44 6.53 31.05 -0.25
CA GLU A 44 6.14 30.04 0.73
C GLU A 44 6.63 28.64 0.35
N ILE A 45 7.61 28.15 1.11
CA ILE A 45 7.93 26.73 1.13
C ILE A 45 6.81 26.11 1.95
N THR A 46 5.74 25.71 1.26
CA THR A 46 4.79 24.77 1.83
C THR A 46 5.49 23.42 1.85
N ASP A 47 6.05 23.09 3.02
CA ASP A 47 6.27 21.71 3.42
C ASP A 47 4.92 20.98 3.35
N SER A 48 4.74 20.18 2.30
CA SER A 48 3.72 19.16 2.23
C SER A 48 4.38 17.91 1.67
N GLU A 49 4.37 16.87 2.50
CA GLU A 49 5.06 15.60 2.34
C GLU A 49 4.63 14.91 1.04
N ASN A 50 5.32 15.21 -0.06
CA ASN A 50 5.27 14.42 -1.28
C ASN A 50 6.28 13.28 -1.17
N SER A 51 5.97 12.25 -0.37
CA SER A 51 6.53 10.92 -0.65
C SER A 51 5.65 10.27 -1.74
N GLY A 52 5.52 10.95 -2.88
CA GLY A 52 4.74 10.50 -4.02
C GLY A 52 5.43 9.32 -4.66
N GLU A 53 5.12 8.12 -4.19
CA GLU A 53 5.44 6.89 -4.90
C GLU A 53 4.99 7.04 -6.36
N GLU A 54 5.90 6.77 -7.31
CA GLU A 54 5.57 6.81 -8.73
C GLU A 54 4.50 5.76 -9.04
N VAL A 55 3.54 6.10 -9.91
CA VAL A 55 2.39 5.24 -10.22
C VAL A 55 2.14 5.16 -11.73
N PHE A 56 1.63 4.01 -12.17
CA PHE A 56 1.03 3.86 -13.50
C PHE A 56 -0.50 3.90 -13.43
N ASP A 57 -1.09 4.39 -14.52
CA ASP A 57 -2.53 4.59 -14.66
C ASP A 57 -3.20 3.37 -15.31
N ILE A 58 -4.31 2.94 -14.73
CA ILE A 58 -5.20 1.89 -15.25
C ILE A 58 -6.57 2.52 -15.45
N LYS A 59 -6.93 2.77 -16.72
CA LYS A 59 -8.18 3.46 -17.08
C LYS A 59 -9.37 2.50 -16.98
N THR A 60 -10.45 2.98 -16.37
CA THR A 60 -11.73 2.28 -16.28
C THR A 60 -12.88 3.18 -16.73
N ASP A 61 -14.08 2.62 -16.86
CA ASP A 61 -15.28 3.39 -17.19
C ASP A 61 -15.71 4.36 -16.06
N TYR A 62 -15.22 4.16 -14.83
CA TYR A 62 -15.62 4.94 -13.65
C TYR A 62 -14.55 5.92 -13.16
N CYS A 63 -13.29 5.50 -13.17
CA CYS A 63 -12.15 6.28 -12.71
C CYS A 63 -10.82 5.78 -13.32
N THR A 64 -9.72 6.44 -13.00
CA THR A 64 -8.36 5.94 -13.25
C THR A 64 -7.81 5.38 -11.95
N LEU A 65 -7.55 4.06 -11.92
CA LEU A 65 -6.87 3.43 -10.80
C LEU A 65 -5.36 3.67 -10.94
N LYS A 66 -4.69 3.98 -9.83
CA LYS A 66 -3.25 4.23 -9.77
C LYS A 66 -2.57 3.16 -8.93
N TYR A 67 -1.57 2.50 -9.50
CA TYR A 67 -0.81 1.42 -8.85
C TYR A 67 0.70 1.67 -9.01
N PRO A 68 1.57 1.22 -8.10
CA PRO A 68 2.98 1.62 -8.14
C PRO A 68 3.71 1.26 -9.44
N GLU A 69 4.49 2.21 -9.96
CA GLU A 69 5.26 2.08 -11.21
C GLU A 69 6.23 0.90 -11.15
N GLU A 70 6.78 0.58 -9.97
CA GLU A 70 7.68 -0.56 -9.75
C GLU A 70 7.08 -1.92 -10.15
N TYR A 71 5.75 -2.02 -10.23
CA TYR A 71 5.05 -3.25 -10.60
C TYR A 71 4.51 -3.26 -12.03
N LYS A 72 4.71 -2.20 -12.81
CA LYS A 72 4.10 -2.09 -14.15
C LYS A 72 4.43 -3.24 -15.09
N ASP A 73 5.64 -3.78 -14.99
CA ASP A 73 6.11 -4.89 -15.83
C ASP A 73 5.87 -6.27 -15.21
N THR A 74 5.45 -6.35 -13.95
CA THR A 74 5.26 -7.62 -13.22
C THR A 74 3.80 -7.90 -12.84
N VAL A 75 2.98 -6.87 -12.74
CA VAL A 75 1.55 -6.95 -12.46
C VAL A 75 0.78 -6.63 -13.72
N LYS A 76 0.06 -7.63 -14.22
CA LYS A 76 -0.85 -7.53 -15.35
C LYS A 76 -2.24 -7.18 -14.85
N THR A 77 -2.83 -6.16 -15.47
CA THR A 77 -4.21 -5.75 -15.22
C THR A 77 -5.12 -6.15 -16.37
N THR A 78 -6.32 -6.64 -16.06
CA THR A 78 -7.32 -7.02 -17.07
C THR A 78 -8.69 -6.49 -16.65
N VAL A 79 -9.35 -5.77 -17.56
CA VAL A 79 -10.73 -5.27 -17.34
C VAL A 79 -11.72 -6.34 -17.78
N ILE A 80 -12.65 -6.68 -16.89
CA ILE A 80 -13.77 -7.60 -17.15
C ILE A 80 -15.06 -6.77 -17.16
N ASN A 81 -15.81 -6.85 -18.26
CA ASN A 81 -17.06 -6.10 -18.46
C ASN A 81 -18.22 -7.00 -18.96
N THR A 82 -18.19 -8.29 -18.62
CA THR A 82 -19.21 -9.28 -19.00
C THR A 82 -20.03 -9.71 -17.78
N GLY A 83 -20.69 -8.74 -17.14
CA GLY A 83 -21.40 -8.94 -15.87
C GLY A 83 -21.08 -7.80 -14.90
N VAL A 84 -20.52 -8.14 -13.75
CA VAL A 84 -19.98 -7.13 -12.81
C VAL A 84 -18.69 -6.56 -13.40
N TYR A 85 -18.58 -5.23 -13.43
CA TYR A 85 -17.38 -4.55 -13.93
C TYR A 85 -16.25 -4.71 -12.92
N ALA A 86 -15.13 -5.30 -13.35
CA ALA A 86 -13.98 -5.55 -12.48
C ALA A 86 -12.64 -5.31 -13.18
N VAL A 87 -11.61 -5.00 -12.38
CA VAL A 87 -10.22 -4.93 -12.81
C VAL A 87 -9.43 -5.96 -12.02
N CYS A 88 -8.94 -6.99 -12.71
CA CYS A 88 -8.15 -8.07 -12.12
C CYS A 88 -6.67 -7.72 -12.11
N PHE A 89 -6.02 -7.90 -10.97
CA PHE A 89 -4.56 -7.74 -10.80
C PHE A 89 -3.93 -9.11 -10.63
N THR A 90 -3.01 -9.45 -11.53
CA THR A 90 -2.35 -10.75 -11.59
C THR A 90 -0.84 -10.60 -11.73
N THR A 91 -0.07 -11.55 -11.24
CA THR A 91 1.37 -11.65 -11.51
C THR A 91 1.74 -13.08 -11.88
N THR A 92 3.00 -13.33 -12.21
CA THR A 92 3.52 -14.67 -12.52
C THR A 92 4.51 -15.10 -11.44
N VAL A 93 4.31 -16.30 -10.89
CA VAL A 93 5.24 -16.97 -9.97
C VAL A 93 5.47 -18.38 -10.48
N ASN A 94 6.73 -18.80 -10.65
CA ASN A 94 7.09 -20.11 -11.20
C ASN A 94 6.35 -20.45 -12.52
N ASN A 95 6.21 -19.46 -13.41
CA ASN A 95 5.49 -19.54 -14.68
C ASN A 95 3.96 -19.78 -14.57
N ASN A 96 3.38 -19.65 -13.38
CA ASN A 96 1.94 -19.72 -13.17
C ASN A 96 1.38 -18.33 -12.89
N GLU A 97 0.23 -18.01 -13.49
CA GLU A 97 -0.50 -16.78 -13.20
C GLU A 97 -1.14 -16.90 -11.81
N VAL A 98 -0.87 -15.93 -10.94
CA VAL A 98 -1.39 -15.83 -9.58
C VAL A 98 -2.22 -14.55 -9.50
N LYS A 99 -3.47 -14.68 -9.04
CA LYS A 99 -4.34 -13.53 -8.75
C LYS A 99 -3.89 -12.88 -7.44
N ILE A 100 -3.79 -11.56 -7.43
CA ILE A 100 -3.42 -10.77 -6.26
C ILE A 100 -4.71 -10.25 -5.61
N PHE A 101 -5.45 -9.42 -6.34
CA PHE A 101 -6.79 -8.95 -5.96
C PHE A 101 -7.58 -8.52 -7.20
N ASP A 102 -8.90 -8.37 -7.05
CA ASP A 102 -9.76 -7.72 -8.02
C ASP A 102 -10.36 -6.43 -7.41
N ILE A 103 -10.43 -5.36 -8.21
CA ILE A 103 -11.25 -4.17 -7.89
C ILE A 103 -12.58 -4.30 -8.62
N VAL A 104 -13.68 -4.27 -7.87
CA VAL A 104 -15.03 -4.57 -8.36
C VAL A 104 -15.91 -3.33 -8.21
N PHE A 105 -16.61 -2.94 -9.27
CA PHE A 105 -17.48 -1.76 -9.30
C PHE A 105 -18.95 -2.19 -9.37
N GLY A 106 -19.74 -1.79 -8.37
CA GLY A 106 -21.18 -2.00 -8.32
C GLY A 106 -21.65 -3.45 -8.09
N GLY A 107 -20.74 -4.39 -7.84
CA GLY A 107 -21.04 -5.73 -7.34
C GLY A 107 -20.92 -5.83 -5.83
N GLU A 108 -21.30 -6.95 -5.23
CA GLU A 108 -21.16 -7.21 -3.77
C GLU A 108 -20.12 -8.30 -3.47
N GLU A 109 -19.13 -8.47 -4.36
CA GLU A 109 -18.09 -9.49 -4.22
C GLU A 109 -16.89 -8.96 -3.43
N GLY A 110 -16.62 -9.57 -2.26
CA GLY A 110 -15.47 -9.26 -1.42
C GLY A 110 -15.78 -8.19 -0.37
N TYR A 111 -14.78 -7.41 0.00
CA TYR A 111 -14.87 -6.38 1.04
C TYR A 111 -15.15 -5.02 0.40
N LYS A 112 -16.13 -4.27 0.92
CA LYS A 112 -16.40 -2.91 0.43
C LYS A 112 -15.23 -2.00 0.80
N LEU A 113 -14.57 -1.42 -0.21
CA LEU A 113 -13.55 -0.39 -0.01
C LEU A 113 -14.18 0.97 0.27
N GLY A 114 -15.26 1.28 -0.44
CA GLY A 114 -15.89 2.59 -0.34
C GLY A 114 -16.91 2.85 -1.43
N THR A 115 -17.25 4.10 -1.60
CA THR A 115 -18.23 4.58 -2.59
C THR A 115 -17.61 5.69 -3.41
N LEU A 116 -17.56 5.50 -4.73
CA LEU A 116 -17.16 6.54 -5.68
C LEU A 116 -18.38 7.35 -6.11
N LYS A 117 -18.31 8.67 -6.01
CA LYS A 117 -19.39 9.60 -6.36
C LYS A 117 -19.02 10.42 -7.58
N ASP A 118 -19.99 10.58 -8.48
CA ASP A 118 -19.92 11.47 -9.63
C ASP A 118 -21.26 12.22 -9.77
N GLY A 119 -21.31 13.40 -9.14
CA GLY A 119 -22.49 14.25 -9.07
C GLY A 119 -23.67 13.56 -8.38
N LYS A 120 -24.67 13.13 -9.16
CA LYS A 120 -25.88 12.43 -8.65
C LYS A 120 -25.77 10.91 -8.71
N LYS A 121 -24.69 10.38 -9.28
CA LYS A 121 -24.44 8.94 -9.38
C LYS A 121 -23.43 8.54 -8.33
N SER A 122 -23.60 7.33 -7.80
CA SER A 122 -22.63 6.70 -6.91
C SER A 122 -22.48 5.23 -7.30
N ILE A 123 -21.28 4.70 -7.13
CA ILE A 123 -21.00 3.29 -7.30
C ILE A 123 -20.14 2.78 -6.16
N ASP A 124 -20.57 1.69 -5.56
CA ASP A 124 -19.79 1.03 -4.52
C ASP A 124 -18.60 0.31 -5.15
N VAL A 125 -17.45 0.41 -4.51
CA VAL A 125 -16.20 -0.21 -4.94
C VAL A 125 -15.81 -1.25 -3.90
N TYR A 126 -15.51 -2.46 -4.36
CA TYR A 126 -15.14 -3.60 -3.53
C TYR A 126 -13.77 -4.12 -3.94
N VAL A 127 -13.12 -4.81 -3.00
CA VAL A 127 -11.93 -5.61 -3.25
C VAL A 127 -12.22 -7.08 -2.97
N LYS A 128 -11.83 -7.92 -3.92
CA LYS A 128 -11.67 -9.35 -3.68
C LYS A 128 -10.19 -9.66 -3.50
N ASP A 129 -9.80 -9.94 -2.25
CA ASP A 129 -8.43 -10.31 -1.90
C ASP A 129 -8.23 -11.82 -2.07
N TYR A 130 -7.13 -12.22 -2.70
CA TYR A 130 -6.75 -13.62 -2.92
C TYR A 130 -5.51 -14.04 -2.10
N SER A 131 -5.05 -13.22 -1.16
CA SER A 131 -3.87 -13.51 -0.32
C SER A 131 -3.94 -14.86 0.41
N ALA A 132 -5.12 -15.24 0.90
CA ALA A 132 -5.34 -16.54 1.51
C ALA A 132 -5.10 -17.72 0.55
N ASP A 133 -5.38 -17.50 -0.74
CA ASP A 133 -5.30 -18.49 -1.82
C ASP A 133 -3.94 -18.52 -2.52
N PHE A 134 -2.97 -17.70 -2.09
CA PHE A 134 -1.63 -17.74 -2.67
C PHE A 134 -1.01 -19.13 -2.55
N PRO A 135 -0.26 -19.59 -3.58
CA PRO A 135 0.39 -20.89 -3.59
C PRO A 135 1.24 -21.11 -2.32
N LYS A 136 1.19 -22.32 -1.76
CA LYS A 136 1.93 -22.66 -0.53
C LYS A 136 3.28 -23.30 -0.82
N ASP A 137 3.54 -23.67 -2.07
CA ASP A 137 4.74 -24.35 -2.58
C ASP A 137 5.68 -23.40 -3.34
N ILE A 138 5.72 -22.13 -2.94
CA ILE A 138 6.63 -21.11 -3.47
C ILE A 138 7.70 -20.75 -2.43
N SER A 139 8.71 -19.99 -2.84
CA SER A 139 9.73 -19.50 -1.92
C SER A 139 9.14 -18.51 -0.90
N GLU A 140 9.77 -18.38 0.27
CA GLU A 140 9.38 -17.35 1.25
C GLU A 140 9.49 -15.94 0.66
N GLU A 141 10.49 -15.71 -0.19
CA GLU A 141 10.68 -14.44 -0.90
C GLU A 141 9.50 -14.14 -1.84
N ASP A 142 9.06 -15.10 -2.64
CA ASP A 142 7.90 -14.93 -3.51
C ASP A 142 6.60 -14.75 -2.73
N SER A 143 6.42 -15.49 -1.63
CA SER A 143 5.26 -15.31 -0.74
C SER A 143 5.22 -13.89 -0.19
N ASN A 144 6.33 -13.42 0.39
CA ASN A 144 6.44 -12.07 0.92
C ASN A 144 6.22 -11.01 -0.18
N ARG A 145 6.74 -11.24 -1.39
CA ARG A 145 6.54 -10.35 -2.53
C ARG A 145 5.06 -10.26 -2.93
N LEU A 146 4.34 -11.38 -2.96
CA LEU A 146 2.89 -11.39 -3.24
C LEU A 146 2.11 -10.62 -2.17
N ASP A 147 2.44 -10.80 -0.89
CA ASP A 147 1.80 -10.07 0.20
C ASP A 147 2.03 -8.55 0.10
N VAL A 148 3.26 -8.14 -0.23
CA VAL A 148 3.58 -6.72 -0.47
C VAL A 148 2.77 -6.17 -1.64
N MET A 149 2.67 -6.90 -2.76
CA MET A 149 1.84 -6.48 -3.89
C MET A 149 0.37 -6.35 -3.48
N ALA A 150 -0.19 -7.30 -2.73
CA ALA A 150 -1.57 -7.21 -2.26
C ALA A 150 -1.82 -5.96 -1.41
N GLN A 151 -0.87 -5.58 -0.54
CA GLN A 151 -0.97 -4.37 0.29
C GLN A 151 -0.93 -3.07 -0.51
N LYS A 152 -0.42 -3.07 -1.75
CA LYS A 152 -0.42 -1.87 -2.61
C LYS A 152 -1.81 -1.45 -3.09
N ILE A 153 -2.86 -2.19 -2.74
CA ILE A 153 -4.22 -1.68 -2.82
C ILE A 153 -4.41 -0.35 -2.07
N ASN A 154 -3.65 -0.12 -1.00
CA ASN A 154 -3.68 1.15 -0.27
C ASN A 154 -3.24 2.34 -1.12
N VAL A 155 -2.38 2.12 -2.12
CA VAL A 155 -1.99 3.16 -3.09
C VAL A 155 -3.17 3.50 -3.99
N ILE A 156 -3.95 2.50 -4.43
CA ILE A 156 -5.18 2.74 -5.18
C ILE A 156 -6.16 3.54 -4.35
N ILE A 157 -6.43 3.12 -3.10
CA ILE A 157 -7.39 3.79 -2.20
C ILE A 157 -6.97 5.24 -1.95
N SER A 158 -5.69 5.48 -1.63
CA SER A 158 -5.17 6.82 -1.36
C SER A 158 -5.32 7.74 -2.56
N ASN A 159 -5.07 7.23 -3.77
CA ASN A 159 -5.24 8.00 -5.00
C ASN A 159 -6.72 8.21 -5.36
N LEU A 160 -7.60 7.26 -5.08
CA LEU A 160 -9.05 7.45 -5.23
C LEU A 160 -9.56 8.58 -4.33
N GLN A 161 -9.14 8.62 -3.07
CA GLN A 161 -9.51 9.71 -2.15
C GLN A 161 -8.92 11.06 -2.56
N LYS A 162 -7.74 11.06 -3.17
CA LYS A 162 -7.05 12.28 -3.60
C LYS A 162 -7.66 12.88 -4.86
N ASP A 163 -7.95 12.05 -5.85
CA ASP A 163 -8.29 12.49 -7.21
C ASP A 163 -9.80 12.45 -7.48
N TYR A 164 -10.59 11.78 -6.63
CA TYR A 164 -12.04 11.59 -6.81
C TYR A 164 -12.81 11.81 -5.50
N ASP A 165 -14.14 11.99 -5.62
CA ASP A 165 -15.05 11.96 -4.47
C ASP A 165 -15.27 10.50 -4.05
N PHE A 166 -14.32 9.97 -3.28
CA PHE A 166 -14.32 8.59 -2.80
C PHE A 166 -14.41 8.53 -1.27
N GLU A 167 -15.51 7.95 -0.77
CA GLU A 167 -15.75 7.76 0.66
C GLU A 167 -15.42 6.33 1.07
N ILE A 168 -14.41 6.15 1.92
CA ILE A 168 -14.04 4.83 2.45
C ILE A 168 -15.20 4.25 3.29
N ALA A 169 -15.43 2.94 3.14
CA ALA A 169 -16.38 2.22 3.98
C ALA A 169 -15.86 2.13 5.43
N GLY A 170 -16.70 2.55 6.38
CA GLY A 170 -16.40 2.52 7.83
C GLY A 170 -16.70 1.20 8.51
#